data_AF-A0A3A3GL34-F1
#
_entry.id   AF-A0A3A3GL34-F1
#
_cell.length_a   1.000
_cell.length_b   1.000
_cell.length_c   1.000
_cell.angle_alpha   90.00
_cell.angle_beta   90.00
_cell.angle_gamma   90.00
#
_symmetry.space_group_name_H-M   'P 1'
#
loop_
_entity.id
_entity.type
_entity.pdbx_description
1 polymer ?
#
loop_
_entity_poly.entity_id
_entity_poly.type
_entity_poly.pdbx_seq_one_letter_code
_entity_poly.pdbx_strand_id
1 'polypeptide(L)'
;MEITLVKKRLHDGGPLMKYDKRIRFCDHCQCEREVEVLEREARYTFRKEPFDIIEQYMKCNICGNDVTDEKLGTETLKKLSQAYENKHSINAESIKELRQQFGLTQSLFSKILNMGIATIKRYESGSSSPSTTQIHVLKLLKNNPESILKFYEENKVRLTSEEQHAVEKKFTQLFSENELERMSSQLFEMIYKPFQNTVNNGFSAVNMKKFFHMIFYFGQEGVLKTKLMKLLWYADFLMYKRNRMSISGVPYIHKPFGPVPKDYEMVLGCLEGLNQISISTEEERDGFTRITITSLEEFEYELFTSQENEVIGFVKTYFEHFGSGKISDFAHDTLAWKETENDELIPYSYAETIQLQ
;
A
#
# COMPACT_ATOMS: atom_id res chain seq x y z
N MET A 1 9.56 29.29 -13.93
CA MET A 1 8.20 28.80 -14.21
C MET A 1 7.27 29.97 -13.90
N GLU A 2 6.85 30.74 -14.91
CA GLU A 2 5.97 31.90 -14.68
C GLU A 2 4.51 31.43 -14.63
N ILE A 3 3.84 31.74 -13.51
CA ILE A 3 2.41 31.50 -13.32
C ILE A 3 1.72 32.86 -13.42
N THR A 4 0.88 33.05 -14.44
CA THR A 4 0.17 34.31 -14.67
C THR A 4 -1.29 34.15 -14.22
N LEU A 5 -1.73 34.99 -13.28
CA LEU A 5 -3.11 35.02 -12.76
C LEU A 5 -3.95 35.98 -13.61
N VAL A 6 -5.12 35.54 -14.10
CA VAL A 6 -6.09 36.41 -14.78
C VAL A 6 -7.37 36.48 -13.95
N LYS A 7 -7.61 37.62 -13.26
CA LYS A 7 -8.78 37.83 -12.39
C LYS A 7 -10.06 38.08 -13.21
N LYS A 8 -11.15 37.38 -12.88
CA LYS A 8 -12.51 37.66 -13.37
C LYS A 8 -13.37 38.07 -12.17
N ARG A 9 -14.16 39.15 -12.27
CA ARG A 9 -15.15 39.55 -11.26
C ARG A 9 -16.53 39.05 -11.65
N LEU A 10 -17.34 38.61 -10.68
CA LEU A 10 -18.78 38.86 -10.52
C LEU A 10 -19.30 38.29 -9.17
N HIS A 11 -20.49 38.75 -8.77
CA HIS A 11 -21.07 38.93 -7.42
C HIS A 11 -21.63 37.70 -6.66
N ASP A 12 -21.55 37.83 -5.32
CA ASP A 12 -22.44 37.50 -4.19
C ASP A 12 -23.16 36.14 -4.03
N GLY A 13 -22.91 35.53 -2.85
CA GLY A 13 -23.98 34.99 -1.98
C GLY A 13 -23.94 33.49 -1.66
N GLY A 14 -23.16 33.07 -0.65
CA GLY A 14 -23.21 31.71 -0.07
C GLY A 14 -22.74 31.70 1.40
N PRO A 15 -23.27 30.83 2.27
CA PRO A 15 -23.15 30.98 3.73
C PRO A 15 -21.75 30.68 4.27
N LEU A 16 -21.28 31.56 5.16
CA LEU A 16 -19.95 31.58 5.78
C LEU A 16 -19.75 30.42 6.78
N MET A 17 -18.80 29.54 6.50
CA MET A 17 -18.31 28.50 7.42
C MET A 17 -17.18 29.05 8.33
N LYS A 18 -17.34 28.82 9.63
CA LYS A 18 -16.47 29.10 10.81
C LYS A 18 -15.08 29.72 10.58
N TYR A 19 -14.92 30.93 11.09
CA TYR A 19 -13.69 31.74 11.14
C TYR A 19 -12.60 31.13 12.06
N ASP A 20 -11.46 30.77 11.47
CA ASP A 20 -10.21 30.55 12.19
C ASP A 20 -9.43 31.88 12.18
N LYS A 21 -9.39 32.58 13.32
CA LYS A 21 -8.75 33.90 13.43
C LYS A 21 -7.24 33.78 13.30
N ARG A 22 -6.67 34.31 12.22
CA ARG A 22 -5.22 34.30 11.98
C ARG A 22 -4.70 35.73 11.90
N ILE A 23 -3.59 36.00 12.57
CA ILE A 23 -2.85 37.27 12.45
C ILE A 23 -1.77 37.07 11.37
N ARG A 24 -1.72 37.99 10.41
CA ARG A 24 -0.73 38.02 9.32
C ARG A 24 -0.30 39.45 9.03
N PHE A 25 0.92 39.60 8.52
CA PHE A 25 1.41 40.89 8.04
C PHE A 25 0.68 41.29 6.74
N CYS A 26 0.12 42.49 6.71
CA CYS A 26 -0.55 43.02 5.51
C CYS A 26 0.36 44.05 4.84
N ASP A 27 0.82 43.77 3.62
CA ASP A 27 1.71 44.65 2.85
C ASP A 27 1.10 46.04 2.56
N HIS A 28 -0.22 46.15 2.53
CA HIS A 28 -0.90 47.43 2.32
C HIS A 28 -1.05 48.24 3.61
N CYS A 29 -1.22 47.58 4.76
CA CYS A 29 -1.28 48.27 6.07
C CYS A 29 0.12 48.46 6.69
N GLN A 30 1.13 47.73 6.20
CA GLN A 30 2.49 47.68 6.74
C GLN A 30 2.54 47.28 8.23
N CYS A 31 1.63 46.40 8.65
CA CYS A 31 1.55 45.90 10.03
C CYS A 31 0.70 44.62 10.10
N GLU A 32 0.71 43.99 11.27
CA GLU A 32 -0.08 42.80 11.55
C GLU A 32 -1.57 43.13 11.61
N ARG A 33 -2.35 42.29 10.92
CA ARG A 33 -3.80 42.39 10.81
C ARG A 33 -4.42 41.01 10.97
N GLU A 34 -5.62 41.00 11.54
CA GLU A 34 -6.48 39.84 11.49
C GLU A 34 -6.96 39.67 10.04
N VAL A 35 -6.87 38.44 9.54
CA VAL A 35 -7.22 38.11 8.16
C VAL A 35 -8.35 37.08 8.14
N GLU A 36 -9.17 37.18 7.10
CA GLU A 36 -10.23 36.24 6.79
C GLU A 36 -9.80 35.33 5.62
N VAL A 37 -10.00 34.02 5.74
CA VAL A 37 -9.75 33.06 4.65
C VAL A 37 -11.04 32.92 3.85
N LEU A 38 -10.95 33.18 2.54
CA LEU A 38 -12.05 33.15 1.60
C LEU A 38 -11.72 32.26 0.40
N GLU A 39 -12.73 31.86 -0.36
CA GLU A 39 -12.59 31.09 -1.60
C GLU A 39 -13.01 31.90 -2.82
N ARG A 40 -12.33 31.69 -3.96
CA ARG A 40 -12.75 32.25 -5.26
C ARG A 40 -12.39 31.32 -6.41
N GLU A 41 -13.17 31.38 -7.48
CA GLU A 41 -12.79 30.77 -8.75
C GLU A 41 -11.65 31.56 -9.39
N ALA A 42 -10.57 30.87 -9.72
CA ALA A 42 -9.37 31.45 -10.32
C ALA A 42 -8.89 30.61 -11.49
N ARG A 43 -8.47 31.30 -12.55
CA ARG A 43 -7.91 30.70 -13.75
C ARG A 43 -6.40 30.90 -13.79
N TYR A 44 -5.67 29.79 -13.85
CA TYR A 44 -4.21 29.78 -13.93
C TYR A 44 -3.75 29.13 -15.22
N THR A 45 -2.62 29.60 -15.74
CA THR A 45 -1.87 28.88 -16.77
C THR A 45 -0.80 28.03 -16.10
N PHE A 46 -0.90 26.71 -16.23
CA PHE A 46 0.08 25.76 -15.73
C PHE A 46 0.60 24.91 -16.90
N ARG A 47 1.93 24.89 -17.10
CA ARG A 47 2.60 24.22 -18.23
C ARG A 47 1.98 24.57 -19.61
N LYS A 48 1.74 25.86 -19.85
CA LYS A 48 1.15 26.44 -21.08
C LYS A 48 -0.33 26.09 -21.34
N GLU A 49 -1.03 25.51 -20.36
CA GLU A 49 -2.46 25.20 -20.46
C GLU A 49 -3.27 25.90 -19.36
N PRO A 50 -4.50 26.38 -19.65
CA PRO A 50 -5.35 27.00 -18.65
C PRO A 50 -6.08 25.95 -17.79
N PHE A 51 -6.15 26.20 -16.48
CA PHE A 51 -6.91 25.44 -15.50
C PHE A 51 -7.74 26.38 -14.63
N ASP A 52 -8.99 26.01 -14.39
CA ASP A 52 -9.90 26.70 -13.48
C ASP A 52 -9.95 25.92 -12.16
N ILE A 53 -9.63 26.58 -11.04
CA ILE A 53 -9.64 25.99 -9.70
C ILE A 53 -10.28 26.93 -8.69
N ILE A 54 -10.77 26.37 -7.59
CA ILE A 54 -11.18 27.15 -6.41
C ILE A 54 -9.92 27.35 -5.55
N GLU A 55 -9.40 28.58 -5.55
CA GLU A 55 -8.29 28.97 -4.68
C GLU A 55 -8.82 29.49 -3.33
N GLN A 56 -8.05 29.24 -2.28
CA GLN A 56 -8.24 29.88 -0.98
C GLN A 56 -7.27 31.06 -0.89
N TYR A 57 -7.77 32.21 -0.45
CA TYR A 57 -6.97 33.43 -0.30
C TYR A 57 -7.29 34.12 1.03
N MET A 58 -6.34 34.88 1.57
CA MET A 58 -6.55 35.69 2.76
C MET A 58 -6.89 37.12 2.38
N LYS A 59 -7.82 37.73 3.11
CA LYS A 59 -8.21 39.13 2.97
C LYS A 59 -8.04 39.85 4.29
N CYS A 60 -7.40 41.02 4.27
CA CYS A 60 -7.28 41.86 5.46
C CYS A 60 -8.66 42.39 5.88
N ASN A 61 -9.04 42.22 7.16
CA ASN A 61 -10.32 42.70 7.66
C ASN A 61 -10.44 44.24 7.74
N ILE A 62 -9.32 44.96 7.74
CA ILE A 62 -9.30 46.43 7.79
C ILE A 62 -9.27 47.06 6.39
N CYS A 63 -8.27 46.73 5.56
CA CYS A 63 -8.10 47.37 4.25
C CYS A 63 -8.73 46.61 3.08
N GLY A 64 -9.17 45.36 3.30
CA GLY A 64 -9.83 44.55 2.28
C GLY A 64 -8.93 44.02 1.16
N ASN A 65 -7.62 44.22 1.22
CA ASN A 65 -6.68 43.69 0.22
C ASN A 65 -6.31 42.23 0.48
N ASP A 66 -5.94 41.54 -0.60
CA ASP A 66 -5.39 40.18 -0.56
C ASP A 66 -4.09 40.20 0.28
N VAL A 67 -3.94 39.24 1.19
CA VAL A 67 -2.74 39.02 1.99
C VAL A 67 -2.07 37.74 1.53
N THR A 68 -0.77 37.82 1.22
CA THR A 68 0.00 36.66 0.75
C THR A 68 0.26 35.69 1.91
N ASP A 69 0.01 34.40 1.68
CA ASP A 69 0.36 33.34 2.62
C ASP A 69 0.99 32.17 1.87
N GLU A 70 2.18 31.76 2.30
CA GLU A 70 2.98 30.72 1.64
C GLU A 70 2.31 29.34 1.69
N LYS A 71 1.55 29.03 2.74
CA LYS A 71 0.85 27.76 2.88
C LYS A 71 -0.30 27.68 1.88
N LEU A 72 -1.11 28.74 1.77
CA LEU A 72 -2.18 28.81 0.78
C LEU A 72 -1.61 28.80 -0.66
N GLY A 73 -0.49 29.47 -0.90
CA GLY A 73 0.21 29.40 -2.19
C GLY A 73 0.63 27.97 -2.54
N THR A 74 1.18 27.23 -1.57
CA THR A 74 1.57 25.83 -1.73
C THR A 74 0.37 24.92 -1.99
N GLU A 75 -0.75 25.13 -1.30
CA GLU A 75 -1.99 24.38 -1.52
C GLU A 75 -2.57 24.62 -2.93
N THR A 76 -2.54 25.87 -3.40
CA THR A 76 -2.95 26.22 -4.77
C THR A 76 -2.06 25.53 -5.80
N LEU A 77 -0.74 25.48 -5.59
CA LEU A 77 0.18 24.74 -6.47
C LEU A 77 -0.10 23.23 -6.47
N LYS A 78 -0.41 22.63 -5.31
CA LYS A 78 -0.82 21.21 -5.23
C LYS A 78 -2.09 20.96 -6.02
N LYS A 79 -3.11 21.82 -5.88
CA LYS A 79 -4.37 21.74 -6.65
C LYS A 79 -4.10 21.84 -8.15
N LEU A 80 -3.21 22.73 -8.60
CA LEU A 80 -2.82 22.86 -10.02
C LEU A 80 -2.05 21.65 -10.54
N SER A 81 -1.08 21.12 -9.78
CA SER A 81 -0.36 19.90 -10.16
C SER A 81 -1.31 18.72 -10.28
N GLN A 82 -2.21 18.57 -9.30
CA GLN A 82 -3.21 17.50 -9.30
C GLN A 82 -4.20 17.66 -10.47
N ALA A 83 -4.66 18.88 -10.77
CA ALA A 83 -5.53 19.13 -11.92
C ALA A 83 -4.84 18.80 -13.25
N TYR A 84 -3.55 19.17 -13.37
CA TYR A 84 -2.72 18.84 -14.52
C TYR A 84 -2.53 17.32 -14.66
N GLU A 85 -2.10 16.64 -13.58
CA GLU A 85 -1.95 15.19 -13.56
C GLU A 85 -3.27 14.48 -13.86
N ASN A 86 -4.39 14.95 -13.31
CA ASN A 86 -5.72 14.42 -13.62
C ASN A 86 -6.06 14.51 -15.10
N LYS A 87 -5.78 15.66 -15.72
CA LYS A 87 -6.01 15.89 -17.15
C LYS A 87 -5.09 15.04 -18.03
N HIS A 88 -3.86 14.81 -17.61
CA HIS A 88 -2.82 14.15 -18.43
C HIS A 88 -2.62 12.66 -18.12
N SER A 89 -3.19 12.12 -17.03
CA SER A 89 -3.07 10.69 -16.66
C SER A 89 -4.01 9.76 -17.42
N ILE A 90 -5.09 10.29 -17.99
CA ILE A 90 -6.16 9.55 -18.67
C ILE A 90 -6.32 10.13 -20.07
N ASN A 91 -5.64 9.54 -21.04
CA ASN A 91 -5.74 9.86 -22.46
C ASN A 91 -6.44 8.73 -23.22
N ALA A 92 -6.77 8.95 -24.49
CA ALA A 92 -7.51 8.00 -25.31
C ALA A 92 -6.87 6.61 -25.38
N GLU A 93 -5.55 6.56 -25.50
CA GLU A 93 -4.76 5.34 -25.53
C GLU A 93 -4.85 4.58 -24.20
N SER A 94 -4.62 5.27 -23.07
CA SER A 94 -4.69 4.66 -21.74
C SER A 94 -6.07 4.09 -21.40
N ILE A 95 -7.15 4.69 -21.91
CA ILE A 95 -8.52 4.18 -21.71
C ILE A 95 -8.71 2.89 -22.51
N LYS A 96 -8.19 2.86 -23.74
CA LYS A 96 -8.23 1.67 -24.60
C LYS A 96 -7.41 0.53 -24.00
N GLU A 97 -6.20 0.82 -23.52
CA GLU A 97 -5.33 -0.14 -22.82
C GLU A 97 -6.00 -0.68 -21.57
N LEU A 98 -6.56 0.19 -20.72
CA LEU A 98 -7.28 -0.21 -19.51
C LEU A 98 -8.43 -1.18 -19.83
N ARG A 99 -9.23 -0.90 -20.86
CA ARG A 99 -10.29 -1.82 -21.29
C ARG A 99 -9.72 -3.16 -21.77
N GLN A 100 -8.64 -3.11 -22.56
CA GLN A 100 -8.01 -4.30 -23.12
C GLN A 100 -7.35 -5.17 -22.05
N GLN A 101 -6.85 -4.57 -20.96
CA GLN A 101 -6.34 -5.30 -19.79
C GLN A 101 -7.39 -6.23 -19.19
N PHE A 102 -8.66 -5.83 -19.18
CA PHE A 102 -9.77 -6.69 -18.74
C PHE A 102 -10.26 -7.68 -19.82
N GLY A 103 -9.65 -7.67 -21.01
CA GLY A 103 -10.09 -8.47 -22.15
C GLY A 103 -11.49 -8.10 -22.67
N LEU A 104 -12.01 -6.91 -22.35
CA LEU A 104 -13.40 -6.53 -22.64
C LEU A 104 -13.54 -5.84 -23.99
N THR A 105 -14.68 -6.03 -24.66
CA THR A 105 -15.05 -5.23 -25.84
C THR A 105 -15.59 -3.86 -25.39
N GLN A 106 -15.60 -2.86 -26.30
CA GLN A 106 -16.19 -1.55 -25.98
C GLN A 106 -17.65 -1.66 -25.51
N SER A 107 -18.41 -2.60 -26.08
CA SER A 107 -19.78 -2.87 -25.68
C SER A 107 -19.87 -3.38 -24.24
N LEU A 108 -19.12 -4.44 -23.91
CA LEU A 108 -19.13 -5.03 -22.56
C LEU A 108 -18.62 -4.04 -21.51
N PHE A 109 -17.53 -3.34 -21.80
CA PHE A 109 -16.99 -2.32 -20.90
C PHE A 109 -17.99 -1.18 -20.64
N SER A 110 -18.72 -0.75 -21.68
CA SER A 110 -19.77 0.27 -21.55
C SER A 110 -20.93 -0.21 -20.67
N LYS A 111 -21.37 -1.47 -20.84
CA LYS A 111 -22.45 -2.07 -20.02
C LYS A 111 -22.02 -2.20 -18.55
N ILE A 112 -20.81 -2.69 -18.29
CA ILE A 112 -20.28 -2.91 -16.94
C ILE A 112 -20.12 -1.59 -16.20
N LEU A 113 -19.55 -0.56 -16.83
CA LEU A 113 -19.37 0.74 -16.18
C LEU A 113 -20.62 1.63 -16.18
N ASN A 114 -21.74 1.13 -16.70
CA ASN A 114 -22.95 1.91 -16.90
C ASN A 114 -22.68 3.23 -17.67
N MET A 115 -21.86 3.14 -18.73
CA MET A 115 -21.55 4.25 -19.64
C MET A 115 -22.16 3.97 -21.01
N GLY A 116 -22.61 5.01 -21.70
CA GLY A 116 -23.07 4.85 -23.09
C GLY A 116 -21.94 4.36 -24.00
N ILE A 117 -22.20 3.41 -24.90
CA ILE A 117 -21.19 2.89 -25.84
C ILE A 117 -20.58 3.98 -26.73
N ALA A 118 -21.37 4.98 -27.11
CA ALA A 118 -20.89 6.14 -27.87
C ALA A 118 -19.89 6.99 -27.05
N THR A 119 -20.05 7.02 -25.73
CA THR A 119 -19.15 7.73 -24.81
C THR A 119 -17.80 7.02 -24.75
N ILE A 120 -17.78 5.70 -24.57
CA ILE A 120 -16.53 4.91 -24.60
C ILE A 120 -15.80 5.07 -25.94
N LYS A 121 -16.52 5.01 -27.06
CA LYS A 121 -15.95 5.22 -28.40
C LYS A 121 -15.26 6.58 -28.54
N ARG A 122 -15.92 7.66 -28.11
CA ARG A 122 -15.33 9.01 -28.19
C ARG A 122 -14.12 9.18 -27.28
N TYR A 123 -14.09 8.49 -26.14
CA TYR A 123 -12.95 8.51 -25.24
C TYR A 123 -11.74 7.80 -25.84
N GLU A 124 -11.93 6.58 -26.34
CA GLU A 124 -10.85 5.80 -26.96
C GLU A 124 -10.38 6.37 -28.31
N SER A 125 -11.19 7.19 -28.98
CA SER A 125 -10.79 7.91 -30.20
C SER A 125 -10.18 9.29 -29.93
N GLY A 126 -10.19 9.76 -28.67
CA GLY A 126 -9.76 11.10 -28.30
C GLY A 126 -10.68 12.24 -28.77
N SER A 127 -11.88 11.93 -29.28
CA SER A 127 -12.83 12.92 -29.78
C SER A 127 -13.52 13.70 -28.67
N SER A 128 -13.52 13.19 -27.43
CA SER A 128 -13.94 13.93 -26.24
C SER A 128 -13.21 13.43 -25.00
N SER A 129 -13.05 14.27 -23.99
CA SER A 129 -12.46 13.87 -22.70
C SER A 129 -13.54 13.39 -21.70
N PRO A 130 -13.23 12.45 -20.79
CA PRO A 130 -14.14 12.07 -19.72
C PRO A 130 -14.39 13.22 -18.73
N SER A 131 -15.56 13.23 -18.08
CA SER A 131 -15.86 14.15 -16.99
C SER A 131 -15.04 13.82 -15.73
N THR A 132 -14.97 14.73 -14.76
CA THR A 132 -14.25 14.50 -13.49
C THR A 132 -14.66 13.20 -12.80
N THR A 133 -15.96 12.90 -12.75
CA THR A 133 -16.47 11.66 -12.16
C THR A 133 -15.99 10.42 -12.93
N GLN A 134 -16.01 10.47 -14.26
CA GLN A 134 -15.56 9.36 -15.10
C GLN A 134 -14.04 9.18 -15.04
N ILE A 135 -13.28 10.28 -14.95
CA ILE A 135 -11.84 10.23 -14.69
C ILE A 135 -11.57 9.50 -13.38
N HIS A 136 -12.32 9.79 -12.31
CA HIS A 136 -12.16 9.09 -11.03
C HIS A 136 -12.46 7.60 -11.13
N VAL A 137 -13.53 7.20 -11.85
CA VAL A 137 -13.83 5.78 -12.10
C VAL A 137 -12.71 5.10 -12.89
N LEU A 138 -12.22 5.71 -13.97
CA LEU A 138 -11.13 5.16 -14.78
C LEU A 138 -9.82 5.05 -13.97
N LYS A 139 -9.53 6.04 -13.10
CA LYS A 139 -8.40 5.99 -12.17
C LYS A 139 -8.55 4.90 -11.11
N LEU A 140 -9.76 4.72 -10.57
CA LEU A 140 -10.05 3.65 -9.62
C LEU A 140 -9.76 2.29 -10.26
N LEU A 141 -10.22 2.06 -11.48
CA LEU A 141 -9.96 0.82 -12.22
C LEU A 141 -8.49 0.64 -12.59
N LYS A 142 -7.78 1.73 -12.90
CA LYS A 142 -6.33 1.67 -13.20
C LYS A 142 -5.51 1.30 -11.96
N ASN A 143 -5.87 1.82 -10.79
CA ASN A 143 -5.14 1.62 -9.54
C ASN A 143 -5.61 0.40 -8.73
N ASN A 144 -6.85 -0.05 -8.95
CA ASN A 144 -7.49 -1.18 -8.28
C ASN A 144 -8.40 -1.91 -9.30
N PRO A 145 -7.82 -2.72 -10.21
CA PRO A 145 -8.54 -3.40 -11.31
C PRO A 145 -9.78 -4.19 -10.89
N GLU A 146 -9.73 -4.84 -9.74
CA GLU A 146 -10.76 -5.70 -9.13
C GLU A 146 -12.02 -4.92 -8.76
N SER A 147 -11.93 -3.59 -8.62
CA SER A 147 -13.12 -2.73 -8.48
C SER A 147 -14.11 -2.94 -9.63
N ILE A 148 -13.65 -3.43 -10.80
CA ILE A 148 -14.50 -3.80 -11.93
C ILE A 148 -15.52 -4.90 -11.58
N LEU A 149 -15.20 -5.80 -10.64
CA LEU A 149 -16.09 -6.86 -10.19
C LEU A 149 -17.36 -6.29 -9.56
N LYS A 150 -17.22 -5.24 -8.75
CA LYS A 150 -18.36 -4.53 -8.16
C LYS A 150 -19.24 -3.89 -9.24
N PHE A 151 -18.63 -3.22 -10.21
CA PHE A 151 -19.36 -2.66 -11.35
C PHE A 151 -20.08 -3.74 -12.16
N TYR A 152 -19.45 -4.90 -12.34
CA TYR A 152 -20.06 -6.05 -13.00
C TYR A 152 -21.25 -6.57 -12.21
N GLU A 153 -21.11 -6.86 -10.93
CA GLU A 153 -22.19 -7.36 -10.08
C GLU A 153 -23.40 -6.43 -10.05
N GLU A 154 -23.17 -5.13 -9.95
CA GLU A 154 -24.23 -4.11 -9.96
C GLU A 154 -24.95 -4.01 -11.32
N ASN A 155 -24.28 -4.35 -12.43
CA ASN A 155 -24.79 -4.14 -13.79
C ASN A 155 -25.00 -5.43 -14.61
N LYS A 156 -24.71 -6.62 -14.08
CA LYS A 156 -24.73 -7.90 -14.82
C LYS A 156 -26.09 -8.24 -15.42
N VAL A 157 -27.17 -7.77 -14.79
CA VAL A 157 -28.56 -7.92 -15.29
C VAL A 157 -28.76 -7.31 -16.69
N ARG A 158 -27.88 -6.39 -17.11
CA ARG A 158 -27.93 -5.74 -18.43
C ARG A 158 -27.18 -6.51 -19.53
N LEU A 159 -26.49 -7.59 -19.15
CA LEU A 159 -25.74 -8.45 -20.07
C LEU A 159 -26.59 -9.70 -20.37
N THR A 160 -26.47 -10.23 -21.59
CA THR A 160 -27.08 -11.53 -21.92
C THR A 160 -26.36 -12.65 -21.18
N SER A 161 -26.97 -13.83 -21.10
CA SER A 161 -26.36 -15.00 -20.46
C SER A 161 -25.01 -15.37 -21.10
N GLU A 162 -24.87 -15.24 -22.42
CA GLU A 162 -23.62 -15.48 -23.14
C GLU A 162 -22.56 -14.43 -22.82
N GLU A 163 -22.96 -13.16 -22.72
CA GLU A 163 -22.08 -12.06 -22.33
C GLU A 163 -21.60 -12.21 -20.88
N GLN A 164 -22.49 -12.60 -19.96
CA GLN A 164 -22.16 -12.87 -18.57
C GLN A 164 -21.11 -13.99 -18.49
N HIS A 165 -21.36 -15.12 -19.14
CA HIS A 165 -20.42 -16.25 -19.16
C HIS A 165 -19.05 -15.86 -19.74
N ALA A 166 -19.03 -15.06 -20.81
CA ALA A 166 -17.79 -14.60 -21.42
C ALA A 166 -16.99 -13.63 -20.53
N VAL A 167 -17.68 -12.79 -19.76
CA VAL A 167 -17.04 -11.88 -18.79
C VAL A 167 -16.54 -12.65 -17.59
N GLU A 168 -17.36 -13.51 -16.99
CA GLU A 168 -17.00 -14.35 -15.85
C GLU A 168 -15.76 -15.19 -16.16
N LYS A 169 -15.72 -15.86 -17.33
CA LYS A 169 -14.54 -16.62 -17.74
C LYS A 169 -13.26 -15.76 -17.77
N LYS A 170 -13.34 -14.53 -18.28
CA LYS A 170 -12.20 -13.60 -18.32
C LYS A 170 -11.80 -13.12 -16.94
N PHE A 171 -12.78 -12.77 -16.11
CA PHE A 171 -12.55 -12.29 -14.76
C PHE A 171 -11.98 -13.38 -13.87
N THR A 172 -12.50 -14.61 -13.96
CA THR A 172 -11.88 -15.77 -13.33
C THR A 172 -10.44 -15.89 -13.77
N GLN A 173 -10.13 -15.88 -15.08
CA GLN A 173 -8.73 -15.95 -15.52
C GLN A 173 -7.85 -14.77 -15.06
N LEU A 174 -8.41 -13.56 -14.95
CA LEU A 174 -7.67 -12.36 -14.56
C LEU A 174 -7.48 -12.22 -13.04
N PHE A 175 -8.38 -12.80 -12.25
CA PHE A 175 -8.46 -12.59 -10.80
C PHE A 175 -8.36 -13.89 -9.99
N SER A 176 -8.32 -15.08 -10.62
CA SER A 176 -8.30 -16.39 -9.94
C SER A 176 -7.09 -16.61 -9.04
N GLU A 177 -5.98 -15.95 -9.33
CA GLU A 177 -4.74 -16.09 -8.54
C GLU A 177 -4.51 -14.88 -7.62
N ASN A 178 -5.24 -13.76 -7.80
CA ASN A 178 -4.86 -12.47 -7.21
C ASN A 178 -5.82 -11.89 -6.16
N GLU A 179 -7.10 -12.29 -6.08
CA GLU A 179 -8.03 -11.63 -5.13
C GLU A 179 -7.67 -11.90 -3.67
N LEU A 180 -7.56 -13.17 -3.29
CA LEU A 180 -7.29 -13.55 -1.90
C LEU A 180 -5.86 -13.15 -1.48
N GLU A 181 -4.87 -13.32 -2.37
CA GLU A 181 -3.47 -12.93 -2.13
C GLU A 181 -3.32 -11.41 -1.98
N ARG A 182 -4.02 -10.62 -2.81
CA ARG A 182 -3.98 -9.17 -2.71
C ARG A 182 -4.75 -8.66 -1.50
N MET A 183 -5.93 -9.21 -1.20
CA MET A 183 -6.71 -8.86 -0.02
C MET A 183 -5.93 -9.18 1.26
N SER A 184 -5.27 -10.34 1.31
CA SER A 184 -4.42 -10.69 2.44
C SER A 184 -3.21 -9.77 2.53
N SER A 185 -2.54 -9.47 1.41
CA SER A 185 -1.44 -8.51 1.37
C SER A 185 -1.85 -7.12 1.88
N GLN A 186 -3.02 -6.61 1.47
CA GLN A 186 -3.55 -5.34 1.97
C GLN A 186 -3.87 -5.37 3.46
N LEU A 187 -4.42 -6.47 3.96
CA LEU A 187 -4.69 -6.68 5.38
C LEU A 187 -3.38 -6.67 6.19
N PHE A 188 -2.39 -7.45 5.76
CA PHE A 188 -1.09 -7.52 6.42
C PHE A 188 -0.37 -6.17 6.39
N GLU A 189 -0.39 -5.46 5.26
CA GLU A 189 0.12 -4.09 5.20
C GLU A 189 -0.57 -3.19 6.22
N MET A 190 -1.90 -3.24 6.35
CA MET A 190 -2.62 -2.44 7.34
C MET A 190 -2.22 -2.78 8.78
N ILE A 191 -2.00 -4.06 9.08
CA ILE A 191 -1.63 -4.56 10.41
C ILE A 191 -0.20 -4.15 10.78
N TYR A 192 0.74 -4.21 9.84
CA TYR A 192 2.15 -3.95 10.11
C TYR A 192 2.59 -2.51 9.86
N LYS A 193 1.89 -1.74 9.02
CA LYS A 193 2.20 -0.33 8.73
C LYS A 193 2.32 0.57 9.95
N PRO A 194 1.55 0.39 11.04
CA PRO A 194 1.77 1.14 12.29
C PRO A 194 3.18 1.01 12.88
N PHE A 195 3.90 -0.07 12.57
CA PHE A 195 5.28 -0.30 13.04
C PHE A 195 6.34 0.21 12.07
N GLN A 196 5.96 0.67 10.88
CA GLN A 196 6.89 1.02 9.81
C GLN A 196 7.88 2.11 10.23
N ASN A 197 9.16 1.93 9.87
CA ASN A 197 10.24 2.86 10.17
C ASN A 197 10.44 3.10 11.69
N THR A 198 10.17 2.09 12.52
CA THR A 198 10.36 2.15 13.97
C THR A 198 11.39 1.13 14.44
N VAL A 199 11.84 1.25 15.70
CA VAL A 199 12.71 0.24 16.32
C VAL A 199 12.03 -1.13 16.40
N ASN A 200 10.70 -1.21 16.39
CA ASN A 200 9.98 -2.48 16.51
C ASN A 200 9.92 -3.27 15.19
N ASN A 201 10.35 -2.67 14.09
CA ASN A 201 10.33 -3.32 12.77
C ASN A 201 11.66 -3.21 12.02
N GLY A 202 12.73 -2.83 12.74
CA GLY A 202 14.06 -2.70 12.16
C GLY A 202 14.20 -1.54 11.19
N PHE A 203 13.40 -0.47 11.33
CA PHE A 203 13.46 0.74 10.50
C PHE A 203 13.28 0.52 8.99
N SER A 204 12.62 -0.57 8.57
CA SER A 204 12.34 -0.86 7.17
C SER A 204 10.89 -0.54 6.79
N ALA A 205 10.65 -0.33 5.49
CA ALA A 205 9.30 -0.43 4.95
C ALA A 205 8.80 -1.88 5.08
N VAL A 206 7.54 -2.07 5.46
CA VAL A 206 6.92 -3.40 5.49
C VAL A 206 6.92 -3.96 4.07
N ASN A 207 7.46 -5.16 3.89
CA ASN A 207 7.47 -5.87 2.62
C ASN A 207 7.00 -7.30 2.83
N MET A 208 5.68 -7.50 2.69
CA MET A 208 5.06 -8.81 2.88
C MET A 208 5.50 -9.83 1.85
N LYS A 209 5.79 -9.40 0.62
CA LYS A 209 6.34 -10.29 -0.41
C LYS A 209 7.67 -10.88 0.06
N LYS A 210 8.60 -10.05 0.54
CA LYS A 210 9.87 -10.55 1.13
C LYS A 210 9.62 -11.47 2.32
N PHE A 211 8.68 -11.14 3.20
CA PHE A 211 8.36 -12.00 4.35
C PHE A 211 7.87 -13.39 3.92
N PHE A 212 6.95 -13.47 2.95
CA PHE A 212 6.45 -14.74 2.42
C PHE A 212 7.55 -15.55 1.75
N HIS A 213 8.38 -14.91 0.92
CA HIS A 213 9.49 -15.60 0.30
C HIS A 213 10.55 -16.07 1.31
N MET A 214 10.75 -15.40 2.44
CA MET A 214 11.58 -15.96 3.53
C MET A 214 10.96 -17.23 4.11
N ILE A 215 9.63 -17.29 4.26
CA ILE A 215 8.92 -18.52 4.66
C ILE A 215 9.13 -19.62 3.62
N PHE A 216 9.00 -19.29 2.33
CA PHE A 216 9.20 -20.23 1.24
C PHE A 216 10.62 -20.80 1.25
N TYR A 217 11.63 -19.94 1.38
CA TYR A 217 13.04 -20.33 1.43
C TYR A 217 13.35 -21.30 2.57
N PHE A 218 12.94 -20.97 3.80
CA PHE A 218 13.19 -21.84 4.95
C PHE A 218 12.30 -23.09 4.96
N GLY A 219 11.18 -23.07 4.25
CA GLY A 219 10.23 -24.18 4.12
C GLY A 219 10.45 -25.10 2.93
N GLN A 220 11.43 -24.87 2.06
CA GLN A 220 11.65 -25.65 0.82
C GLN A 220 11.74 -27.17 1.05
N GLU A 221 12.35 -27.59 2.15
CA GLU A 221 12.58 -29.01 2.49
C GLU A 221 11.65 -29.50 3.62
N GLY A 222 10.65 -28.69 3.99
CA GLY A 222 9.86 -28.90 5.20
C GLY A 222 10.61 -28.49 6.46
N VAL A 223 9.98 -27.68 7.29
CA VAL A 223 10.59 -27.18 8.54
C VAL A 223 9.58 -27.19 9.67
N LEU A 224 10.00 -27.60 10.86
CA LEU A 224 9.14 -27.52 12.03
C LEU A 224 8.73 -26.06 12.28
N LYS A 225 7.44 -25.79 12.50
CA LYS A 225 6.89 -24.43 12.74
C LYS A 225 7.73 -23.68 13.77
N THR A 226 8.05 -24.36 14.87
CA THR A 226 8.89 -23.83 15.95
C THR A 226 10.26 -23.37 15.45
N LYS A 227 10.94 -24.15 14.59
CA LYS A 227 12.24 -23.76 14.00
C LYS A 227 12.08 -22.60 13.00
N LEU A 228 11.06 -22.65 12.13
CA LEU A 228 10.80 -21.61 11.14
C LEU A 228 10.69 -20.22 11.77
N MET A 229 9.94 -20.09 12.87
CA MET A 229 9.76 -18.79 13.53
C MET A 229 11.09 -18.15 13.94
N LYS A 230 12.06 -18.97 14.40
CA LYS A 230 13.38 -18.48 14.79
C LYS A 230 14.28 -18.20 13.59
N LEU A 231 14.19 -18.98 12.52
CA LEU A 231 14.92 -18.69 11.29
C LEU A 231 14.52 -17.32 10.71
N LEU A 232 13.22 -17.02 10.68
CA LEU A 232 12.69 -15.72 10.27
C LEU A 232 13.25 -14.59 11.16
N TRP A 233 13.16 -14.77 12.48
CA TRP A 233 13.66 -13.80 13.45
C TRP A 233 15.17 -13.54 13.28
N TYR A 234 15.98 -14.59 13.19
CA TYR A 234 17.42 -14.44 13.02
C TYR A 234 17.80 -13.80 11.71
N ALA A 235 17.09 -14.06 10.61
CA ALA A 235 17.36 -13.42 9.33
C ALA A 235 17.10 -11.90 9.39
N ASP A 236 15.96 -11.50 9.94
CA ASP A 236 15.63 -10.08 10.10
C ASP A 236 16.57 -9.36 11.08
N PHE A 237 16.85 -9.97 12.24
CA PHE A 237 17.69 -9.35 13.26
C PHE A 237 19.17 -9.33 12.86
N LEU A 238 19.68 -10.36 12.16
CA LEU A 238 21.05 -10.34 11.64
C LEU A 238 21.21 -9.29 10.53
N MET A 239 20.23 -9.15 9.63
CA MET A 239 20.24 -8.08 8.64
C MET A 239 20.26 -6.71 9.33
N TYR A 240 19.42 -6.51 10.34
CA TYR A 240 19.40 -5.27 11.09
C TYR A 240 20.72 -5.00 11.85
N LYS A 241 21.33 -6.02 12.45
CA LYS A 241 22.63 -5.91 13.11
C LYS A 241 23.71 -5.40 12.16
N ARG A 242 23.77 -5.96 10.94
CA ARG A 242 24.79 -5.64 9.95
C ARG A 242 24.52 -4.32 9.20
N ASN A 243 23.25 -4.02 8.91
CA ASN A 243 22.88 -2.97 7.95
C ASN A 243 21.95 -1.89 8.52
N ARG A 244 21.53 -2.00 9.79
CA ARG A 244 20.56 -1.09 10.45
C ARG A 244 19.16 -1.06 9.83
N MET A 245 18.86 -2.03 8.97
CA MET A 245 17.56 -2.25 8.35
C MET A 245 17.22 -3.74 8.38
N SER A 246 15.98 -4.12 8.69
CA SER A 246 15.52 -5.51 8.57
C SER A 246 15.21 -5.88 7.10
N ILE A 247 15.03 -7.17 6.81
CA ILE A 247 14.66 -7.66 5.48
C ILE A 247 13.17 -7.42 5.21
N SER A 248 12.31 -7.89 6.11
CA SER A 248 10.86 -7.96 5.91
C SER A 248 10.09 -6.75 6.43
N GLY A 249 10.63 -6.08 7.45
CA GLY A 249 9.93 -5.01 8.16
C GLY A 249 8.79 -5.49 9.07
N VAL A 250 8.75 -6.79 9.40
CA VAL A 250 7.77 -7.39 10.31
C VAL A 250 8.24 -7.28 11.77
N PRO A 251 7.34 -6.90 12.72
CA PRO A 251 7.64 -6.92 14.14
C PRO A 251 7.63 -8.35 14.71
N TYR A 252 8.41 -8.57 15.77
CA TYR A 252 8.50 -9.85 16.47
C TYR A 252 8.00 -9.71 17.91
N ILE A 253 7.42 -10.78 18.45
CA ILE A 253 6.94 -10.85 19.83
C ILE A 253 7.61 -11.98 20.59
N HIS A 254 7.71 -11.82 21.90
CA HIS A 254 8.13 -12.88 22.80
C HIS A 254 7.07 -13.97 22.90
N LYS A 255 7.50 -15.23 22.80
CA LYS A 255 6.71 -16.41 23.18
C LYS A 255 7.54 -17.37 24.05
N PRO A 256 6.89 -18.32 24.76
CA PRO A 256 7.58 -19.22 25.69
C PRO A 256 8.65 -20.11 25.05
N PHE A 257 8.57 -20.35 23.74
CA PHE A 257 9.53 -21.16 22.97
C PHE A 257 10.41 -20.31 22.04
N GLY A 258 10.62 -19.06 22.42
CA GLY A 258 11.44 -18.10 21.70
C GLY A 258 10.63 -17.09 20.87
N PRO A 259 11.33 -16.14 20.25
CA PRO A 259 10.72 -15.07 19.46
C PRO A 259 10.02 -15.62 18.23
N VAL A 260 8.90 -14.99 17.88
CA VAL A 260 8.10 -15.30 16.68
C VAL A 260 7.67 -14.01 15.98
N PRO A 261 7.44 -14.02 14.65
CA PRO A 261 6.80 -12.92 13.97
C PRO A 261 5.44 -12.62 14.62
N LYS A 262 5.10 -11.35 14.79
CA LYS A 262 3.77 -10.97 15.26
C LYS A 262 2.71 -11.51 14.28
N ASP A 263 1.61 -12.03 14.79
CA ASP A 263 0.48 -12.53 13.99
C ASP A 263 0.84 -13.69 13.02
N TYR A 264 1.92 -14.45 13.32
CA TYR A 264 2.41 -15.55 12.48
C TYR A 264 1.37 -16.62 12.16
N GLU A 265 0.43 -16.94 13.06
CA GLU A 265 -0.59 -17.96 12.81
C GLU A 265 -1.57 -17.53 11.72
N MET A 266 -1.94 -16.26 11.71
CA MET A 266 -2.78 -15.68 10.66
C MET A 266 -2.04 -15.67 9.32
N VAL A 267 -0.75 -15.35 9.32
CA VAL A 267 0.07 -15.40 8.10
C VAL A 267 0.14 -16.82 7.54
N LEU A 268 0.51 -17.81 8.38
CA LEU A 268 0.62 -19.19 7.94
C LEU A 268 -0.73 -19.76 7.47
N GLY A 269 -1.82 -19.51 8.19
CA GLY A 269 -3.16 -19.96 7.78
C GLY A 269 -3.60 -19.32 6.46
N CYS A 270 -3.21 -18.07 6.20
CA CYS A 270 -3.47 -17.42 4.91
C CYS A 270 -2.68 -18.06 3.77
N LEU A 271 -1.38 -18.29 3.95
CA LEU A 271 -0.53 -18.91 2.92
C LEU A 271 -0.98 -20.35 2.62
N GLU A 272 -1.44 -21.09 3.63
CA GLU A 272 -2.04 -22.41 3.44
C GLU A 272 -3.35 -22.34 2.67
N GLY A 273 -4.24 -21.40 3.03
CA GLY A 273 -5.50 -21.18 2.30
C GLY A 273 -5.31 -20.73 0.85
N LEU A 274 -4.17 -20.11 0.53
CA LEU A 274 -3.73 -19.76 -0.81
C LEU A 274 -2.99 -20.89 -1.53
N ASN A 275 -2.82 -22.05 -0.88
CA ASN A 275 -2.07 -23.20 -1.40
C ASN A 275 -0.60 -22.87 -1.77
N GLN A 276 0.00 -21.90 -1.07
CA GLN A 276 1.41 -21.50 -1.23
C GLN A 276 2.33 -22.25 -0.25
N ILE A 277 1.76 -22.76 0.84
CA ILE A 277 2.43 -23.69 1.77
C ILE A 277 1.49 -24.83 2.12
N SER A 278 2.06 -25.93 2.64
CA SER A 278 1.34 -27.01 3.29
C SER A 278 1.69 -27.05 4.77
N ILE A 279 0.69 -27.20 5.64
CA ILE A 279 0.88 -27.40 7.08
C ILE A 279 0.48 -28.83 7.43
N SER A 280 1.46 -29.69 7.73
CA SER A 280 1.20 -31.04 8.22
C SER A 280 1.29 -31.10 9.74
N THR A 281 0.39 -31.89 10.34
CA THR A 281 0.33 -32.09 11.79
C THR A 281 0.44 -33.57 12.10
N GLU A 282 1.43 -33.94 12.90
CA GLU A 282 1.68 -35.31 13.35
C GLU A 282 1.69 -35.35 14.88
N GLU A 283 0.91 -36.27 15.46
CA GLU A 283 0.95 -36.54 16.91
C GLU A 283 2.08 -37.52 17.22
N GLU A 284 3.00 -37.12 18.09
CA GLU A 284 4.00 -38.02 18.65
C GLU A 284 3.42 -38.82 19.82
N ARG A 285 4.03 -39.99 20.11
CA ARG A 285 3.52 -40.95 21.11
C ARG A 285 3.50 -40.42 22.54
N ASP A 286 4.21 -39.34 22.79
CA ASP A 286 4.32 -38.62 24.05
C ASP A 286 3.33 -37.44 24.16
N GLY A 287 2.44 -37.27 23.17
CA GLY A 287 1.40 -36.25 23.15
C GLY A 287 1.88 -34.90 22.59
N PHE A 288 3.13 -34.80 22.12
CA PHE A 288 3.61 -33.60 21.44
C PHE A 288 3.11 -33.57 19.99
N THR A 289 2.71 -32.38 19.55
CA THR A 289 2.27 -32.16 18.17
C THR A 289 3.41 -31.57 17.34
N ARG A 290 3.82 -32.29 16.30
CA ARG A 290 4.76 -31.78 15.29
C ARG A 290 4.00 -31.13 14.17
N ILE A 291 4.22 -29.84 14.02
CA ILE A 291 3.71 -29.05 12.90
C ILE A 291 4.86 -28.78 11.95
N THR A 292 4.77 -29.29 10.73
CA THR A 292 5.75 -29.07 9.65
C THR A 292 5.16 -28.13 8.62
N ILE A 293 5.93 -27.12 8.25
CA ILE A 293 5.59 -26.15 7.20
C ILE A 293 6.45 -26.47 5.98
N THR A 294 5.81 -26.74 4.85
CA THR A 294 6.48 -27.02 3.58
C THR A 294 6.06 -25.99 2.54
N SER A 295 7.03 -25.37 1.88
CA SER A 295 6.75 -24.44 0.78
C SER A 295 6.21 -25.20 -0.43
N LEU A 296 5.19 -24.64 -1.07
CA LEU A 296 4.70 -25.08 -2.38
C LEU A 296 5.12 -24.11 -3.50
N GLU A 297 5.67 -22.94 -3.11
CA GLU A 297 6.20 -21.91 -4.00
C GLU A 297 7.73 -21.92 -4.05
N GLU A 298 8.27 -21.42 -5.16
CA GLU A 298 9.70 -21.19 -5.33
C GLU A 298 10.16 -19.86 -4.70
N PHE A 299 11.44 -19.81 -4.30
CA PHE A 299 12.04 -18.58 -3.78
C PHE A 299 12.53 -17.69 -4.93
N GLU A 300 11.98 -16.48 -5.08
CA GLU A 300 12.47 -15.47 -6.02
C GLU A 300 13.66 -14.70 -5.43
N TYR A 301 14.88 -15.06 -5.85
CA TYR A 301 16.12 -14.41 -5.39
C TYR A 301 16.19 -12.93 -5.77
N GLU A 302 15.59 -12.55 -6.90
CA GLU A 302 15.61 -11.20 -7.47
C GLU A 302 14.82 -10.19 -6.64
N LEU A 303 13.96 -10.64 -5.73
CA LEU A 303 13.26 -9.77 -4.77
C LEU A 303 14.18 -9.22 -3.69
N PHE A 304 15.32 -9.88 -3.48
CA PHE A 304 16.24 -9.59 -2.40
C PHE A 304 17.54 -9.03 -2.96
N THR A 305 18.11 -8.09 -2.23
CA THR A 305 19.47 -7.62 -2.48
C THR A 305 20.47 -8.75 -2.23
N SER A 306 21.69 -8.63 -2.77
CA SER A 306 22.74 -9.63 -2.55
C SER A 306 23.05 -9.84 -1.06
N GLN A 307 22.99 -8.78 -0.26
CA GLN A 307 23.23 -8.82 1.19
C GLN A 307 22.11 -9.55 1.94
N GLU A 308 20.86 -9.33 1.56
CA GLU A 308 19.71 -10.04 2.15
C GLU A 308 19.75 -11.53 1.81
N ASN A 309 20.05 -11.89 0.56
CA ASN A 309 20.24 -13.28 0.14
C ASN A 309 21.39 -13.96 0.89
N GLU A 310 22.50 -13.26 1.11
CA GLU A 310 23.63 -13.76 1.91
C GLU A 310 23.21 -14.05 3.36
N VAL A 311 22.48 -13.12 4.00
CA VAL A 311 21.99 -13.28 5.38
C VAL A 311 21.01 -14.45 5.49
N ILE A 312 20.04 -14.55 4.58
CA ILE A 312 19.05 -15.64 4.56
C ILE A 312 19.76 -17.01 4.40
N GLY A 313 20.70 -17.11 3.46
CA GLY A 313 21.50 -18.32 3.25
C GLY A 313 22.36 -18.68 4.46
N PHE A 314 23.04 -17.70 5.04
CA PHE A 314 23.86 -17.89 6.24
C PHE A 314 23.03 -18.44 7.41
N VAL A 315 21.85 -17.87 7.66
CA VAL A 315 20.96 -18.33 8.73
C VAL A 315 20.49 -19.77 8.49
N LYS A 316 20.14 -20.15 7.24
CA LYS A 316 19.79 -21.54 6.91
C LYS A 316 20.94 -22.49 7.21
N THR A 317 22.15 -22.17 6.76
CA THR A 317 23.35 -23.01 6.98
C THR A 317 23.73 -23.10 8.45
N TYR A 318 23.76 -21.98 9.18
CA TYR A 318 24.18 -21.95 10.59
C TYR A 318 23.28 -22.84 11.46
N PHE A 319 21.97 -22.81 11.23
CA PHE A 319 21.00 -23.58 12.01
C PHE A 319 20.58 -24.91 11.36
N GLU A 320 21.29 -25.39 10.34
CA GLU A 320 20.94 -26.61 9.61
C GLU A 320 20.73 -27.79 10.56
N HIS A 321 21.71 -28.05 11.43
CA HIS A 321 21.70 -29.15 12.41
C HIS A 321 20.99 -28.84 13.73
N PHE A 322 20.37 -27.66 13.85
CA PHE A 322 19.59 -27.32 15.04
C PHE A 322 18.17 -27.88 14.91
N GLY A 323 17.76 -28.67 15.89
CA GLY A 323 16.35 -29.01 16.10
C GLY A 323 15.59 -27.90 16.82
N SER A 324 14.26 -28.04 16.92
CA SER A 324 13.38 -27.05 17.58
C SER A 324 13.79 -26.70 19.00
N GLY A 325 14.24 -27.68 19.81
CA GLY A 325 14.74 -27.43 21.16
C GLY A 325 16.00 -26.55 21.15
N LYS A 326 17.05 -27.02 20.48
CA LYS A 326 18.35 -26.32 20.41
C LYS A 326 18.25 -24.88 19.92
N ILE A 327 17.45 -24.61 18.88
CA ILE A 327 17.29 -23.24 18.37
C ILE A 327 16.49 -22.36 19.32
N SER A 328 15.55 -22.93 20.09
CA SER A 328 14.81 -22.21 21.12
C SER A 328 15.73 -21.88 22.30
N ASP A 329 16.53 -22.86 22.77
CA ASP A 329 17.53 -22.64 23.81
C ASP A 329 18.54 -21.55 23.41
N PHE A 330 18.99 -21.58 22.16
CA PHE A 330 19.89 -20.57 21.60
C PHE A 330 19.24 -19.18 21.58
N ALA A 331 17.94 -19.08 21.24
CA ALA A 331 17.21 -17.82 21.30
C ALA A 331 16.95 -17.32 22.73
N HIS A 332 16.69 -18.23 23.68
CA HIS A 332 16.49 -17.89 25.08
C HIS A 332 17.74 -17.30 25.75
N ASP A 333 18.93 -17.52 25.19
CA ASP A 333 20.16 -16.91 25.71
C ASP A 333 20.34 -15.42 25.33
N THR A 334 19.51 -14.90 24.44
CA THR A 334 19.57 -13.50 23.99
C THR A 334 18.89 -12.53 24.98
N LEU A 335 19.36 -11.28 25.04
CA LEU A 335 18.70 -10.24 25.86
C LEU A 335 17.29 -9.94 25.34
N ALA A 336 17.08 -10.03 24.02
CA ALA A 336 15.75 -9.94 23.40
C ALA A 336 14.72 -10.81 24.13
N TRP A 337 15.06 -12.05 24.46
CA TRP A 337 14.13 -12.97 25.13
C TRP A 337 14.13 -12.80 26.65
N LYS A 338 15.29 -12.51 27.26
CA LYS A 338 15.42 -12.38 28.73
C LYS A 338 14.79 -11.10 29.30
N GLU A 339 14.74 -10.03 28.52
CA GLU A 339 14.29 -8.70 28.98
C GLU A 339 12.88 -8.31 28.50
N THR A 340 12.22 -9.19 27.73
CA THR A 340 10.82 -8.98 27.28
C THR A 340 9.90 -9.99 27.94
N GLU A 341 8.63 -9.62 28.11
CA GLU A 341 7.58 -10.50 28.65
C GLU A 341 6.77 -11.17 27.54
N ASN A 342 6.06 -12.25 27.87
CA ASN A 342 5.24 -12.97 26.90
C ASN A 342 4.23 -12.03 26.19
N ASP A 343 4.15 -12.15 24.87
CA ASP A 343 3.38 -11.29 23.96
C ASP A 343 3.87 -9.84 23.81
N GLU A 344 4.95 -9.45 24.50
CA GLU A 344 5.59 -8.16 24.31
C GLU A 344 6.33 -8.10 22.96
N LEU A 345 6.31 -6.93 22.33
CA LEU A 345 7.14 -6.66 21.16
C LEU A 345 8.62 -6.73 21.53
N ILE A 346 9.43 -7.26 20.61
CA ILE A 346 10.88 -7.32 20.74
C ILE A 346 11.47 -6.22 19.83
N PRO A 347 11.97 -5.10 20.39
CA PRO A 347 12.69 -4.09 19.64
C PRO A 347 13.91 -4.67 18.91
N TYR A 348 14.12 -4.24 17.67
CA TYR A 348 15.30 -4.62 16.88
C TYR A 348 16.61 -4.07 17.46
N SER A 349 16.57 -3.14 18.43
CA SER A 349 17.75 -2.73 19.19
C SER A 349 18.44 -3.91 19.90
N TYR A 350 17.70 -4.99 20.19
CA TYR A 350 18.29 -6.22 20.71
C TYR A 350 19.11 -7.03 19.70
N ALA A 351 19.11 -6.66 18.41
CA ALA A 351 19.91 -7.34 17.39
C ALA A 351 21.41 -7.36 17.73
N GLU A 352 21.93 -6.36 18.44
CA GLU A 352 23.33 -6.37 18.89
C GLU A 352 23.66 -7.54 19.82
N THR A 353 22.64 -8.09 20.47
CA THR A 353 22.75 -9.11 21.51
C THR A 353 22.62 -10.53 20.96
N ILE A 354 22.28 -10.68 19.67
CA ILE A 354 22.21 -11.99 19.03
C ILE A 354 23.63 -12.54 18.81
N GLN A 355 23.81 -13.83 19.09
CA GLN A 355 25.10 -14.53 19.03
C GLN A 355 25.44 -15.01 17.61
N LEU A 356 25.14 -14.18 16.60
CA LEU A 356 25.52 -14.38 15.20
C LEU A 356 26.43 -13.22 14.78
N GLN A 357 27.49 -13.53 14.03
CA GLN A 357 28.41 -12.53 13.46
C GLN A 357 27.99 -12.20 12.05
#